data_AF-A0A359DED0-F1
#
_entry.id   AF-A0A359DED0-F1
#
_cell.length_a   1.000
_cell.length_b   1.000
_cell.length_c   1.000
_cell.angle_alpha   90.00
_cell.angle_beta   90.00
_cell.angle_gamma   90.00
#
_symmetry.space_group_name_H-M   'P 1'
#
loop_
_entity.id
_entity.type
_entity.pdbx_description
1 polymer ?
#
loop_
_entity_poly.entity_id
_entity_poly.type
_entity_poly.pdbx_seq_one_letter_code
_entity_poly.pdbx_strand_id
1 'polypeptide(L)'
;MNYILYAVPFFFLLIALELLADRWRGVSTYRLADAINSLSAGVLSTSVGLLTKAVGLLTYTLAWQQLGLFELSADSLWGWAFAFVF
;
A
#
# COMPACT_ATOMS: atom_id res chain seq x y z
N MET A 1 5.19 7.80 4.50
CA MET A 1 4.70 8.49 3.29
C MET A 1 4.21 7.45 2.29
N ASN A 2 2.96 7.53 1.83
CA ASN A 2 2.40 6.57 0.87
C ASN A 2 2.90 6.91 -0.55
N TYR A 3 4.12 6.49 -0.88
CA TYR A 3 4.73 6.73 -2.20
C TYR A 3 3.89 6.16 -3.36
N ILE A 4 3.15 5.07 -3.10
CA ILE A 4 2.24 4.44 -4.08
C ILE A 4 1.15 5.41 -4.55
N LEU A 5 0.64 6.28 -3.65
CA LEU A 5 -0.43 7.23 -3.98
C LEU A 5 0.01 8.24 -5.05
N TYR A 6 1.29 8.62 -5.04
CA TYR A 6 1.89 9.51 -6.03
C TYR A 6 2.40 8.77 -7.26
N ALA A 7 2.75 7.49 -7.13
CA ALA A 7 3.25 6.69 -8.24
C ALA A 7 2.21 6.49 -9.35
N VAL A 8 0.93 6.30 -8.99
CA VAL A 8 -0.17 6.08 -9.96
C VAL A 8 -0.33 7.24 -10.95
N PRO A 9 -0.53 8.51 -10.53
CA PRO A 9 -0.68 9.62 -11.48
C PRO A 9 0.58 9.85 -12.33
N PHE A 10 1.77 9.69 -11.75
CA PHE A 10 3.02 9.77 -12.50
C PHE A 10 3.14 8.67 -13.55
N PHE A 11 2.70 7.45 -13.24
CA PHE A 11 2.73 6.33 -14.19
C PHE A 11 1.85 6.59 -15.41
N PHE A 12 0.63 7.12 -15.22
CA PHE A 12 -0.23 7.52 -16.35
C PHE A 12 0.38 8.67 -17.17
N LEU A 13 1.03 9.63 -16.50
CA LEU A 13 1.72 10.73 -17.17
C LEU A 13 2.86 10.19 -18.04
N LEU A 14 3.63 9.22 -17.54
CA LEU A 14 4.70 8.56 -18.29
C LEU A 14 4.18 7.78 -19.50
N ILE A 15 3.05 7.06 -19.37
CA ILE A 15 2.39 6.40 -20.51
C ILE A 15 2.03 7.42 -21.60
N ALA A 16 1.45 8.57 -21.21
CA ALA A 16 1.09 9.62 -22.15
C ALA A 16 2.33 10.24 -22.83
N LEU A 17 3.41 10.45 -22.08
CA LEU A 17 4.68 10.94 -22.62
C LEU A 17 5.32 9.96 -23.59
N GLU A 18 5.29 8.66 -23.28
CA GLU A 18 5.83 7.62 -24.16
C GLU A 18 5.06 7.56 -25.48
N LEU A 19 3.73 7.61 -25.43
CA LEU A 19 2.88 7.69 -26.63
C LEU A 19 3.15 8.95 -27.47
N LEU A 20 3.35 10.10 -26.84
CA LEU A 20 3.70 11.34 -27.53
C LEU A 20 5.09 11.25 -28.17
N ALA A 21 6.06 10.70 -27.46
CA ALA A 21 7.42 10.54 -27.95
C ALA A 21 7.49 9.59 -29.17
N ASP A 22 6.77 8.47 -29.13
CA ASP A 22 6.64 7.55 -30.26
C ASP A 22 6.01 8.25 -31.46
N ARG A 23 4.95 9.02 -31.24
CA ARG A 23 4.27 9.79 -32.30
C ARG A 23 5.20 10.82 -32.93
N TRP A 24 6.00 11.52 -32.14
CA TRP A 24 6.96 12.52 -32.64
C TRP A 24 8.14 11.91 -33.37
N ARG A 25 8.59 10.72 -32.95
CA ARG A 25 9.71 10.02 -33.58
C ARG A 25 9.30 9.14 -34.77
N GLY A 26 8.00 8.96 -34.99
CA GLY A 26 7.47 8.13 -36.08
C GLY A 26 7.75 6.63 -35.92
N VAL A 27 8.13 6.19 -34.72
CA VAL A 27 8.34 4.79 -34.36
C VAL A 27 7.15 4.29 -33.56
N SER A 28 6.79 3.02 -33.77
CA SER A 28 5.71 2.34 -33.04
C SER A 28 6.31 1.32 -32.10
N THR A 29 7.02 1.78 -31.08
CA THR A 29 7.68 0.92 -30.08
C THR A 29 6.73 0.58 -28.92
N TYR A 30 5.70 1.41 -28.70
CA TYR A 30 4.72 1.23 -27.64
C TYR A 30 3.92 -0.07 -27.78
N ARG A 31 4.00 -0.92 -26.76
CA ARG A 31 3.28 -2.21 -26.69
C ARG A 31 2.20 -2.12 -25.62
N LEU A 32 0.94 -2.11 -26.05
CA LEU A 32 -0.22 -2.10 -25.15
C LEU A 32 -0.21 -3.26 -24.15
N ALA A 33 0.29 -4.42 -24.57
CA ALA A 33 0.43 -5.59 -23.69
C ALA A 33 1.31 -5.30 -22.46
N ASP A 34 2.41 -4.56 -22.64
CA ASP A 34 3.36 -4.25 -21.56
C ASP A 34 2.76 -3.21 -20.59
N ALA A 35 1.99 -2.25 -21.12
CA ALA A 35 1.25 -1.29 -20.31
C ALA A 35 0.15 -1.96 -19.46
N ILE A 36 -0.63 -2.87 -20.05
CA ILE A 36 -1.66 -3.64 -19.33
C ILE A 36 -1.02 -4.50 -18.24
N ASN A 37 0.08 -5.18 -18.55
CA ASN A 37 0.75 -6.05 -17.59
C ASN A 37 1.31 -5.24 -16.40
N SER A 38 1.90 -4.08 -16.66
CA SER A 38 2.41 -3.17 -15.62
C SER A 38 1.29 -2.59 -14.76
N LEU A 39 0.17 -2.19 -15.36
CA LEU A 39 -1.01 -1.71 -14.62
C LEU A 39 -1.58 -2.82 -13.74
N SER A 40 -1.67 -4.04 -14.27
CA SER A 40 -2.16 -5.21 -13.55
C SER A 40 -1.29 -5.52 -12.34
N ALA A 41 0.04 -5.45 -12.49
CA ALA A 41 0.98 -5.62 -11.39
C ALA A 41 0.80 -4.54 -10.30
N GLY A 42 0.60 -3.27 -10.69
CA GLY A 42 0.33 -2.17 -9.75
C GLY A 42 -0.97 -2.33 -8.96
N VAL A 43 -2.06 -2.71 -9.65
CA VAL A 43 -3.36 -3.00 -9.03
C VAL A 43 -3.26 -4.19 -8.09
N LEU A 44 -2.57 -5.25 -8.50
CA LEU A 44 -2.35 -6.43 -7.67
C LEU A 44 -1.55 -6.09 -6.41
N SER A 45 -0.45 -5.35 -6.54
CA SER A 45 0.38 -4.92 -5.40
C SER A 45 -0.43 -4.12 -4.38
N THR A 46 -1.26 -3.18 -4.86
CA THR A 46 -2.11 -2.35 -3.99
C THR A 46 -3.19 -3.19 -3.31
N SER A 47 -3.84 -4.09 -4.06
CA SER A 47 -4.87 -4.99 -3.55
C SER A 47 -4.33 -5.93 -2.48
N VAL A 48 -3.18 -6.56 -2.73
CA VAL A 48 -2.51 -7.44 -1.76
C VAL A 48 -2.13 -6.65 -0.51
N GLY A 49 -1.56 -5.45 -0.66
CA GLY A 49 -1.22 -4.60 0.48
C GLY A 49 -2.42 -4.24 1.34
N LEU A 50 -3.57 -3.96 0.72
CA LEU A 50 -4.82 -3.69 1.44
C LEU A 50 -5.34 -4.95 2.16
N LEU A 51 -5.32 -6.10 1.48
CA LEU A 51 -5.73 -7.38 2.04
C LEU A 51 -4.87 -7.77 3.25
N THR A 52 -3.54 -7.63 3.16
CA THR A 52 -2.63 -7.93 4.27
C THR A 52 -2.90 -7.03 5.48
N LYS A 53 -3.21 -5.74 5.25
CA LYS A 53 -3.60 -4.84 6.35
C LYS A 53 -4.91 -5.26 6.99
N ALA A 54 -5.90 -5.64 6.18
CA ALA A 54 -7.20 -6.10 6.68
C ALA A 54 -7.05 -7.39 7.50
N VAL A 55 -6.32 -8.38 6.98
CA VAL A 55 -6.00 -9.62 7.69
C VAL A 55 -5.24 -9.32 8.98
N GLY A 56 -4.21 -8.47 8.92
CA GLY A 56 -3.45 -8.08 10.11
C GLY A 56 -4.33 -7.45 11.20
N LEU A 57 -5.25 -6.56 10.81
CA LEU A 57 -6.23 -5.96 11.73
C LEU A 57 -7.17 -7.00 12.34
N LEU A 58 -7.75 -7.88 11.52
CA LEU A 58 -8.67 -8.93 11.99
C LEU A 58 -7.97 -9.93 12.91
N THR A 59 -6.77 -10.39 12.54
CA THR A 59 -5.99 -11.31 13.37
C THR A 59 -5.60 -10.64 14.68
N TYR A 60 -5.18 -9.37 14.64
CA TYR A 60 -4.85 -8.61 15.84
C TYR A 60 -6.07 -8.45 16.76
N THR A 61 -7.24 -8.08 16.25
CA THR A 61 -8.44 -7.89 17.08
C THR A 61 -8.94 -9.21 17.67
N LEU A 62 -8.89 -10.31 16.91
CA LEU A 62 -9.24 -11.64 17.42
C LEU A 62 -8.27 -12.08 18.52
N ALA A 63 -6.96 -11.90 18.30
CA ALA A 63 -5.95 -12.20 19.30
C ALA A 63 -6.15 -11.34 20.57
N TRP A 64 -6.41 -10.04 20.41
CA TRP A 64 -6.69 -9.14 21.53
C TRP A 64 -7.90 -9.60 22.35
N GLN A 65 -9.00 -9.97 21.71
CA GLN A 65 -10.21 -10.42 22.42
C GLN A 65 -10.02 -11.74 23.19
N GLN A 66 -9.14 -12.63 22.72
CA GLN A 66 -8.98 -13.97 23.27
C GLN A 66 -7.77 -14.08 24.22
N LEU A 67 -6.73 -13.28 23.98
CA LEU A 67 -5.44 -13.33 24.69
C LEU A 67 -5.16 -12.05 25.49
N GLY A 68 -6.04 -11.04 25.42
CA GLY A 68 -5.98 -9.84 26.24
C GLY A 68 -6.34 -10.14 27.70
N LEU A 69 -5.43 -10.80 28.42
CA LEU A 69 -5.63 -11.22 29.81
C LEU A 69 -5.65 -10.04 30.79
N PHE A 70 -5.05 -8.91 30.42
CA PHE A 70 -4.93 -7.72 31.27
C PHE A 70 -5.41 -6.48 30.51
N GLU A 71 -6.39 -5.79 31.07
CA GLU A 71 -6.78 -4.46 30.61
C GLU A 71 -5.92 -3.41 31.31
N LEU A 72 -5.00 -2.80 30.58
CA LEU A 72 -4.26 -1.63 31.03
C LEU A 72 -5.11 -0.39 30.76
N SER A 73 -5.63 0.23 31.82
CA SER A 73 -6.36 1.49 31.70
C SER A 73 -5.44 2.60 31.20
N ALA A 74 -5.91 3.35 30.19
CA ALA A 74 -5.19 4.49 29.61
C ALA A 74 -5.00 5.66 30.60
N ASP A 75 -5.81 5.70 31.67
CA ASP A 75 -5.73 6.73 32.73
C ASP A 75 -4.66 6.40 33.78
N SER A 76 -4.08 5.20 33.74
CA SER A 76 -3.03 4.80 34.67
C SER A 76 -1.68 5.33 34.23
N LEU A 77 -1.17 6.35 34.94
CA LEU A 77 0.20 6.84 34.79
C LEU A 77 1.25 5.72 34.97
N TRP A 78 0.97 4.73 35.82
CA TRP A 78 1.83 3.57 36.01
C TRP A 78 1.85 2.63 34.79
N GLY A 79 0.73 2.50 34.09
CA GLY A 79 0.66 1.75 32.82
C GLY A 79 1.57 2.36 31.75
N TRP A 80 1.56 3.69 31.63
CA TRP A 80 2.48 4.42 30.76
C TRP A 80 3.94 4.30 31.20
N ALA A 81 4.22 4.49 32.49
CA ALA A 81 5.58 4.36 33.02
C ALA A 81 6.17 2.96 32.73
N PHE A 82 5.37 1.90 32.89
CA PHE A 82 5.80 0.55 32.57
C PHE A 82 6.08 0.36 31.07
N ALA A 83 5.20 0.85 30.18
CA ALA A 83 5.33 0.72 28.73
C ALA A 83 6.48 1.54 28.09
N PHE A 84 7.00 2.55 28.78
CA PHE A 84 8.14 3.34 28.31
C PHE A 84 9.48 2.86 28.87
N VAL A 85 9.49 2.22 30.05
CA VAL A 85 10.71 1.73 30.71
C VAL A 85 11.06 0.31 30.26
N PHE A 86 10.06 -0.51 29.95
CA PHE A 86 10.19 -1.85 29.39
C PHE A 86 9.64 -1.88 27.96
#